data_AF-A0A9D5AHK4-F1
#
_entry.id   AF-A0A9D5AHK4-F1
#
_cell.length_a   1.000
_cell.length_b   1.000
_cell.length_c   1.000
_cell.angle_alpha   90.00
_cell.angle_beta   90.00
_cell.angle_gamma   90.00
#
_symmetry.space_group_name_H-M   'P 1'
#
loop_
_entity.id
_entity.type
_entity.pdbx_description
1 polymer ?
#
loop_
_entity_poly.entity_id
_entity_poly.type
_entity_poly.pdbx_seq_one_letter_code
_entity_poly.pdbx_strand_id
1 'polypeptide(L)'
;GVADDNGYGWAIAKSLAAAGAEILLGTWVPALNISESSLRRGKFDESRVLPDGSLLEITKVYPLDAVFDNLEDVPEDIKSNKRYAGSSKWTVQEVAESVKEDFGSIDILVHSLVNGPEVTKPLLETSRKGYLAALSASSYSYVSLLKHF
;
A
#
# COMPACT_ATOMS: atom_id res chain seq x y z
N GLY A 1 0.24 -0.04 -3.58
CA GLY A 1 0.68 -0.77 -2.39
C GLY A 1 2.00 -1.46 -2.70
N VAL A 2 2.98 -1.34 -1.82
CA VAL A 2 4.31 -1.97 -2.00
C VAL A 2 4.67 -2.71 -0.72
N ALA A 3 5.02 -3.99 -0.81
CA ALA A 3 5.39 -4.83 0.34
C ALA A 3 6.70 -5.61 0.14
N ASP A 4 7.20 -5.67 -1.09
CA ASP A 4 8.47 -6.28 -1.49
C ASP A 4 8.97 -5.61 -2.78
N ASP A 5 10.10 -6.07 -3.30
CA ASP A 5 10.83 -5.51 -4.44
C ASP A 5 10.54 -6.19 -5.80
N ASN A 6 9.54 -7.07 -5.88
CA ASN A 6 9.23 -7.85 -7.08
C ASN A 6 8.07 -7.29 -7.90
N GLY A 7 7.24 -6.45 -7.29
CA GLY A 7 6.02 -5.91 -7.90
C GLY A 7 6.22 -4.65 -8.75
N TYR A 8 5.23 -4.32 -9.58
CA TYR A 8 5.23 -3.09 -10.39
C TYR A 8 5.33 -1.81 -9.55
N GLY A 9 4.74 -1.78 -8.35
CA GLY A 9 4.84 -0.63 -7.47
C GLY A 9 6.29 -0.29 -7.09
N TRP A 10 7.15 -1.30 -6.92
CA TRP A 10 8.57 -1.09 -6.68
C TRP A 10 9.28 -0.53 -7.92
N ALA A 11 9.02 -1.11 -9.10
CA ALA A 11 9.60 -0.63 -10.36
C ALA A 11 9.20 0.82 -10.68
N ILE A 12 7.94 1.20 -10.40
CA ILE A 12 7.47 2.58 -10.55
C ILE A 12 8.17 3.50 -9.56
N ALA A 13 8.27 3.11 -8.28
CA ALA A 13 8.96 3.89 -7.26
C ALA A 13 10.42 4.17 -7.64
N LYS A 14 11.15 3.17 -8.16
CA LYS A 14 12.51 3.37 -8.69
C LYS A 14 12.56 4.37 -9.85
N SER A 15 11.61 4.28 -10.77
CA SER A 15 11.57 5.15 -11.95
C SER A 15 11.30 6.60 -11.56
N LEU A 16 10.38 6.82 -10.60
CA LEU A 16 10.08 8.14 -10.05
C LEU A 16 11.26 8.71 -9.25
N ALA A 17 11.91 7.89 -8.43
CA ALA A 17 13.11 8.31 -7.69
C ALA A 17 14.27 8.68 -8.63
N ALA A 18 14.49 7.90 -9.69
CA ALA A 18 15.48 8.22 -10.71
C ALA A 18 15.15 9.52 -11.48
N ALA A 19 13.87 9.93 -11.51
CA ALA A 19 13.43 11.21 -12.05
C ALA A 19 13.48 12.35 -11.01
N GLY A 20 13.95 12.08 -9.79
CA GLY A 20 14.12 13.06 -8.71
C GLY A 20 12.91 13.23 -7.80
N ALA A 21 11.90 12.35 -7.88
CA ALA A 21 10.75 12.41 -6.98
C ALA A 21 11.08 11.85 -5.59
N GLU A 22 10.53 12.50 -4.56
CA GLU A 22 10.49 11.96 -3.20
C GLU A 22 9.47 10.81 -3.10
N ILE A 23 9.83 9.73 -2.39
CA ILE A 23 9.04 8.48 -2.40
C ILE A 23 8.41 8.19 -1.03
N LEU A 24 7.07 8.22 -1.00
CA LEU A 24 6.24 7.71 0.08
C LEU A 24 5.60 6.39 -0.33
N LEU A 25 5.63 5.38 0.54
CA LEU A 25 5.02 4.07 0.27
C LEU A 25 3.84 3.79 1.19
N GLY A 26 2.72 3.35 0.63
CA GLY A 26 1.65 2.67 1.37
C GLY A 26 1.87 1.15 1.34
N THR A 27 2.06 0.53 2.50
CA THR A 27 2.31 -0.91 2.64
C THR A 27 1.15 -1.58 3.37
N TRP A 28 0.68 -2.71 2.85
CA TRP A 28 -0.41 -3.47 3.46
C TRP A 28 -0.07 -3.88 4.89
N VAL A 29 -0.95 -3.59 5.85
CA VAL A 29 -0.68 -3.74 7.29
C VAL A 29 -0.12 -5.14 7.65
N PRO A 30 -0.72 -6.26 7.20
CA PRO A 30 -0.16 -7.60 7.40
C PRO A 30 1.25 -7.85 6.87
N ALA A 31 1.72 -7.07 5.90
CA ALA A 31 3.04 -7.19 5.27
C ALA A 31 4.04 -6.11 5.74
N LEU A 32 3.61 -5.15 6.58
CA LEU A 32 4.44 -4.02 7.00
C LEU A 32 5.73 -4.47 7.68
N ASN A 33 5.62 -5.26 8.76
CA ASN A 33 6.77 -5.68 9.57
C ASN A 33 7.81 -6.45 8.76
N ILE A 34 7.39 -7.31 7.83
CA ILE A 34 8.32 -8.09 6.99
C ILE A 34 8.98 -7.21 5.93
N SER A 35 8.23 -6.26 5.35
CA SER A 35 8.74 -5.28 4.40
C SER A 35 9.81 -4.39 5.04
N GLU A 36 9.49 -3.72 6.15
CA GLU A 36 10.41 -2.83 6.86
C GLU A 36 11.65 -3.56 7.38
N SER A 37 11.47 -4.77 7.93
CA SER A 37 12.59 -5.59 8.39
C SER A 37 13.51 -6.00 7.23
N SER A 38 12.95 -6.31 6.06
CA SER A 38 13.73 -6.67 4.87
C SER A 38 14.49 -5.47 4.32
N LEU A 39 13.86 -4.30 4.26
CA LEU A 39 14.50 -3.04 3.89
C LEU A 39 15.64 -2.68 4.84
N ARG A 40 15.40 -2.68 6.16
CA ARG A 40 16.41 -2.34 7.17
C ARG A 40 17.61 -3.31 7.17
N ARG A 41 17.38 -4.57 6.83
CA ARG A 41 18.43 -5.60 6.75
C ARG A 41 19.19 -5.59 5.42
N GLY A 42 18.90 -4.64 4.52
CA GLY A 42 19.55 -4.53 3.22
C GLY A 42 19.16 -5.63 2.23
N LYS A 43 18.07 -6.37 2.47
CA LYS A 43 17.63 -7.43 1.53
C LYS A 43 17.22 -6.88 0.16
N PHE A 44 16.87 -5.60 0.11
CA PHE A 44 16.48 -4.91 -1.11
C PHE A 44 17.61 -4.05 -1.69
N ASP A 45 18.83 -4.07 -1.15
CA ASP A 45 19.88 -3.12 -1.56
C ASP A 45 20.26 -3.27 -3.04
N GLU A 46 20.37 -4.50 -3.55
CA GLU A 46 20.60 -4.73 -4.97
C GLU A 46 19.45 -4.21 -5.84
N SER A 47 18.21 -4.42 -5.40
CA SER A 47 17.02 -3.95 -6.12
C SER A 47 16.79 -2.44 -5.96
N ARG A 48 17.43 -1.76 -5.01
CA ARG A 48 17.38 -0.31 -4.80
C ARG A 48 18.30 0.47 -5.74
N VAL A 49 19.30 -0.14 -6.38
CA VAL A 49 20.25 0.57 -7.24
C VAL A 49 19.54 1.32 -8.38
N LEU A 50 19.75 2.63 -8.45
CA LEU A 50 19.24 3.54 -9.47
C LEU A 50 20.23 3.68 -10.65
N PRO A 51 19.80 4.23 -11.81
CA PRO A 51 20.67 4.37 -12.99
C PRO A 51 21.92 5.22 -12.77
N ASP A 52 21.90 6.15 -11.80
CA ASP A 52 23.04 6.98 -11.42
C ASP A 52 24.00 6.30 -10.42
N GLY A 53 23.70 5.07 -10.02
CA GLY A 53 24.48 4.29 -9.04
C GLY A 53 24.12 4.56 -7.58
N SER A 54 23.22 5.51 -7.29
CA SER A 54 22.69 5.72 -5.94
C SER A 54 21.67 4.64 -5.56
N LEU A 55 21.21 4.63 -4.31
CA LEU A 55 20.15 3.73 -3.86
C LEU A 55 18.83 4.50 -3.76
N LEU A 56 17.74 3.86 -4.18
CA LEU A 56 16.37 4.29 -3.88
C LEU A 56 16.24 4.56 -2.38
N GLU A 57 15.92 5.80 -2.05
CA GLU A 57 15.53 6.23 -0.71
C GLU A 57 14.00 6.23 -0.60
N ILE A 58 13.50 5.59 0.45
CA ILE A 58 12.08 5.60 0.80
C ILE A 58 11.96 6.54 1.99
N THR A 59 11.40 7.73 1.77
CA THR A 59 11.29 8.76 2.80
C THR A 59 10.45 8.28 3.97
N LYS A 60 9.27 7.70 3.68
CA LYS A 60 8.37 7.17 4.71
C LYS A 60 7.52 6.03 4.19
N VAL A 61 7.31 5.05 5.05
CA VAL A 61 6.36 3.95 4.85
C VAL A 61 5.16 4.19 5.76
N TYR A 62 3.97 4.16 5.18
CA TYR A 62 2.70 4.22 5.90
C TYR A 62 2.03 2.84 5.91
N PRO A 63 1.55 2.36 7.07
CA PRO A 63 0.64 1.24 7.10
C PRO A 63 -0.65 1.63 6.36
N LEU A 64 -1.16 0.79 5.47
CA LEU A 64 -2.35 1.08 4.69
C LEU A 64 -3.17 -0.18 4.48
N ASP A 65 -4.47 -0.11 4.70
CA ASP A 65 -5.42 -1.08 4.17
C ASP A 65 -6.53 -0.36 3.39
N ALA A 66 -6.39 -0.36 2.07
CA ALA A 66 -7.22 0.44 1.16
C ALA A 66 -8.64 -0.13 0.95
N VAL A 67 -9.04 -1.17 1.70
CA VAL A 67 -10.44 -1.65 1.73
C VAL A 67 -11.28 -0.97 2.81
N PHE A 68 -10.66 -0.15 3.67
CA PHE A 68 -11.33 0.61 4.72
C PHE A 68 -11.05 2.09 4.55
N ASP A 69 -12.10 2.87 4.31
CA ASP A 69 -11.99 4.32 4.11
C ASP A 69 -11.70 5.00 5.46
N ASN A 70 -12.42 4.59 6.51
CA ASN A 70 -12.35 5.16 7.85
C ASN A 70 -12.47 4.07 8.94
N LEU A 71 -12.06 4.40 10.17
CA LEU A 71 -11.98 3.43 11.28
C LEU A 71 -13.34 2.81 11.69
N GLU A 72 -14.43 3.51 11.39
CA GLU A 72 -15.80 3.04 11.60
C GLU A 72 -16.20 1.90 10.65
N ASP A 73 -15.58 1.80 9.47
CA ASP A 73 -15.81 0.72 8.50
C ASP A 73 -15.11 -0.58 8.91
N VAL A 74 -14.19 -0.50 9.86
CA VAL A 74 -13.34 -1.62 10.25
C VAL A 74 -14.10 -2.57 11.19
N PRO A 75 -14.30 -3.84 10.79
CA PRO A 75 -14.89 -4.87 11.64
C PRO A 75 -14.04 -5.17 12.89
N GLU A 76 -14.69 -5.58 13.97
CA GLU A 76 -14.02 -5.84 15.26
C GLU A 76 -12.99 -6.98 15.19
N ASP A 77 -13.22 -7.98 14.33
CA ASP A 77 -12.27 -9.08 14.09
C ASP A 77 -11.00 -8.61 13.39
N ILE A 78 -11.06 -7.52 12.61
CA ILE A 78 -9.89 -6.87 12.02
C ILE A 78 -9.19 -5.99 13.06
N LYS A 79 -9.92 -5.20 13.86
CA LYS A 79 -9.34 -4.36 14.93
C LYS A 79 -8.55 -5.19 15.95
N SER A 80 -9.11 -6.33 16.34
CA SER A 80 -8.50 -7.25 17.30
C SER A 80 -7.43 -8.18 16.69
N ASN A 81 -7.25 -8.16 15.36
CA ASN A 81 -6.24 -8.97 14.69
C ASN A 81 -4.83 -8.52 15.08
N LYS A 82 -3.98 -9.46 15.53
CA LYS A 82 -2.60 -9.17 15.95
C LYS A 82 -1.76 -8.43 14.91
N ARG A 83 -2.04 -8.61 13.61
CA ARG A 83 -1.32 -7.92 12.54
C ARG A 83 -1.69 -6.44 12.44
N TYR A 84 -2.93 -6.09 12.80
CA TYR A 84 -3.43 -4.71 12.77
C TYR A 84 -3.24 -4.01 14.11
N ALA A 85 -3.34 -4.73 15.23
CA ALA A 85 -3.20 -4.18 16.58
C ALA A 85 -1.83 -3.54 16.87
N GLY A 86 -0.79 -3.90 16.10
CA GLY A 86 0.56 -3.32 16.21
C GLY A 86 0.76 -2.03 15.40
N SER A 87 -0.25 -1.59 14.64
CA SER A 87 -0.18 -0.40 13.80
C SER A 87 -1.39 0.50 14.05
N SER A 88 -1.23 1.79 13.81
CA SER A 88 -2.29 2.79 13.87
C SER A 88 -2.32 3.60 12.58
N LYS A 89 -3.39 4.38 12.38
CA LYS A 89 -3.55 5.29 11.23
C LYS A 89 -3.35 4.59 9.87
N TRP A 90 -4.15 3.56 9.60
CA TRP A 90 -3.97 2.70 8.43
C TRP A 90 -5.19 2.63 7.51
N THR A 91 -6.30 3.28 7.87
CA THR A 91 -7.40 3.52 6.92
C THR A 91 -7.02 4.59 5.91
N VAL A 92 -7.71 4.66 4.76
CA VAL A 92 -7.38 5.61 3.69
C VAL A 92 -7.38 7.06 4.18
N GLN A 93 -8.40 7.44 4.94
CA GLN A 93 -8.51 8.79 5.50
C GLN A 93 -7.34 9.11 6.44
N GLU A 94 -7.03 8.22 7.38
CA GLU A 94 -5.97 8.47 8.38
C GLU A 94 -4.58 8.58 7.74
N VAL A 95 -4.31 7.80 6.69
CA VAL A 95 -3.05 7.89 5.94
C VAL A 95 -2.98 9.20 5.16
N ALA A 96 -4.06 9.61 4.51
CA ALA A 96 -4.11 10.90 3.80
C ALA A 96 -3.88 12.08 4.76
N GLU A 97 -4.53 12.06 5.93
CA GLU A 97 -4.32 13.05 6.99
C GLU A 97 -2.88 13.04 7.51
N SER A 98 -2.28 11.87 7.69
CA SER A 98 -0.87 11.75 8.13
C SER A 98 0.10 12.29 7.08
N VAL A 99 -0.11 11.99 5.79
CA VAL A 99 0.72 12.54 4.71
C VAL A 99 0.59 14.06 4.63
N LYS A 100 -0.62 14.60 4.80
CA LYS A 100 -0.84 16.05 4.87
C LYS A 100 -0.16 16.70 6.08
N GLU A 101 -0.17 16.04 7.24
CA GLU A 101 0.53 16.51 8.44
C GLU A 101 2.05 16.50 8.26
N ASP A 102 2.59 15.43 7.68
CA ASP A 102 4.03 15.23 7.53
C ASP A 102 4.65 16.05 6.38
N PHE A 103 3.93 16.19 5.25
CA PHE A 103 4.47 16.73 3.99
C PHE A 103 3.61 17.84 3.35
N GLY A 104 2.40 18.09 3.87
CA GLY A 104 1.48 19.10 3.33
C GLY A 104 0.71 18.64 2.08
N SER A 105 1.41 18.29 1.01
CA SER A 105 0.81 17.89 -0.27
C SER A 105 1.63 16.82 -1.00
N ILE A 106 1.02 16.15 -1.98
CA ILE A 106 1.69 15.26 -2.93
C ILE A 106 1.37 15.69 -4.37
N ASP A 107 2.27 15.38 -5.30
CA ASP A 107 2.08 15.69 -6.72
C ASP A 107 1.65 14.48 -7.56
N ILE A 108 1.97 13.26 -7.10
CA ILE A 108 1.75 12.01 -7.84
C ILE A 108 1.14 10.97 -6.90
N LEU A 109 0.01 10.40 -7.32
CA LEU A 109 -0.63 9.26 -6.65
C LEU A 109 -0.51 8.00 -7.53
N VAL A 110 0.21 6.99 -7.04
CA VAL A 110 0.35 5.68 -7.72
C VAL A 110 -0.49 4.61 -7.04
N HIS A 111 -1.47 4.08 -7.77
CA HIS A 111 -2.23 2.90 -7.35
C HIS A 111 -1.68 1.64 -7.99
N SER A 112 -1.00 0.83 -7.18
CA SER A 112 -0.44 -0.47 -7.58
C SER A 112 -0.82 -1.51 -6.54
N LEU A 113 -2.12 -1.80 -6.39
CA LEU A 113 -2.61 -2.85 -5.51
C LEU A 113 -3.83 -3.55 -6.11
N VAL A 114 -3.99 -4.83 -5.80
CA VAL A 114 -5.09 -5.68 -6.26
C VAL A 114 -5.25 -6.80 -5.25
N ASN A 115 -6.48 -7.23 -4.97
CA ASN A 115 -6.74 -8.41 -4.17
C ASN A 115 -8.06 -9.06 -4.61
N GLY A 116 -8.08 -10.39 -4.68
CA GLY A 116 -9.24 -11.15 -5.13
C GLY A 116 -9.31 -12.49 -4.42
N PRO A 117 -10.17 -12.66 -3.39
CA PRO A 117 -10.16 -13.88 -2.57
C PRO A 117 -10.58 -15.14 -3.32
N GLU A 118 -11.24 -15.01 -4.47
CA GLU A 118 -11.71 -16.12 -5.30
C GLU A 118 -11.11 -16.07 -6.72
N VAL A 119 -9.94 -15.46 -6.89
CA VAL A 119 -9.31 -15.22 -8.23
C VAL A 119 -9.08 -16.49 -9.05
N THR A 120 -8.97 -17.66 -8.41
CA THR A 120 -8.78 -18.95 -9.08
C THR A 120 -10.07 -19.60 -9.55
N LYS A 121 -11.24 -19.07 -9.16
CA LYS A 121 -12.54 -19.61 -9.56
C LYS A 121 -12.99 -19.03 -10.90
N PRO A 122 -13.67 -19.81 -11.75
CA PRO A 122 -14.43 -19.27 -12.86
C PRO A 122 -15.49 -18.26 -12.36
N LEU A 123 -15.83 -17.26 -13.17
CA LEU A 123 -16.80 -16.23 -12.80
C LEU A 123 -18.17 -16.81 -12.40
N LEU A 124 -18.61 -17.88 -13.08
CA LEU A 124 -19.87 -18.58 -12.79
C LEU A 124 -19.91 -19.25 -11.41
N GLU A 125 -18.74 -19.47 -10.79
CA GLU A 125 -18.60 -20.09 -9.46
C GLU A 125 -18.17 -19.09 -8.37
N THR A 126 -17.93 -17.82 -8.76
CA THR A 126 -17.52 -16.78 -7.83
C THR A 126 -18.71 -16.35 -7.00
N SER A 127 -18.55 -16.39 -5.67
CA SER A 127 -19.61 -15.91 -4.79
C SER A 127 -19.79 -14.39 -4.90
N ARG A 128 -21.00 -13.89 -4.61
CA ARG A 128 -21.24 -12.44 -4.52
C ARG A 128 -20.25 -11.75 -3.58
N LYS A 129 -19.92 -12.39 -2.44
CA LYS A 129 -18.97 -11.86 -1.46
C LYS A 129 -17.56 -11.74 -2.05
N GLY A 130 -17.09 -12.78 -2.72
CA GLY A 130 -15.77 -12.79 -3.36
C GLY A 130 -15.65 -11.77 -4.48
N TYR A 131 -16.68 -11.66 -5.32
CA TYR A 131 -16.74 -10.68 -6.41
C TYR A 131 -16.69 -9.24 -5.91
N LEU A 132 -17.52 -8.90 -4.92
CA LEU A 132 -17.56 -7.55 -4.34
C LEU A 132 -16.28 -7.22 -3.55
N ALA A 133 -15.68 -8.20 -2.88
CA ALA A 133 -14.38 -8.01 -2.23
C ALA A 133 -13.27 -7.67 -3.24
N ALA A 134 -13.28 -8.34 -4.41
CA ALA A 134 -12.32 -8.04 -5.47
C ALA A 134 -12.49 -6.62 -6.03
N LEU A 135 -13.73 -6.19 -6.30
CA LEU A 135 -14.04 -4.82 -6.76
C LEU A 135 -13.70 -3.77 -5.70
N SER A 136 -13.99 -4.05 -4.43
CA SER A 136 -13.65 -3.15 -3.32
C SER A 136 -12.15 -2.90 -3.27
N ALA A 137 -11.35 -3.97 -3.19
CA ALA A 137 -9.90 -3.86 -3.07
C ALA A 137 -9.20 -3.39 -4.35
N SER A 138 -9.76 -3.67 -5.54
CA SER A 138 -9.02 -3.52 -6.81
C SER A 138 -9.59 -2.45 -7.74
N SER A 139 -10.68 -1.79 -7.35
CA SER A 139 -11.28 -0.72 -8.15
C SER A 139 -11.73 0.44 -7.27
N TYR A 140 -12.56 0.17 -6.26
CA TYR A 140 -13.05 1.23 -5.39
C TYR A 140 -11.94 1.84 -4.51
N SER A 141 -10.93 1.04 -4.14
CA SER A 141 -9.74 1.54 -3.45
C SER A 141 -9.04 2.68 -4.19
N TYR A 142 -9.02 2.69 -5.54
CA TYR A 142 -8.48 3.81 -6.31
C TYR A 142 -9.34 5.06 -6.19
N VAL A 143 -10.67 4.89 -6.28
CA VAL A 143 -11.62 5.98 -6.10
C VAL A 143 -11.49 6.60 -4.71
N SER A 144 -11.37 5.77 -3.67
CA SER A 144 -11.17 6.23 -2.30
C SER A 144 -9.86 6.98 -2.13
N LEU A 145 -8.74 6.42 -2.62
CA LEU A 145 -7.45 7.10 -2.56
C LEU A 145 -7.49 8.47 -3.25
N LEU A 146 -8.06 8.56 -4.46
CA LEU A 146 -8.18 9.82 -5.20
C LEU A 146 -9.15 10.83 -4.54
N LYS A 147 -10.12 10.36 -3.76
CA LYS A 147 -11.04 11.23 -3.02
C LYS A 147 -10.36 11.90 -1.83
N HIS A 148 -9.44 11.21 -1.16
CA HIS A 148 -8.85 11.65 0.11
C HIS A 148 -7.50 12.37 -0.05
N PHE A 149 -6.72 12.01 -1.07
CA PHE A 149 -5.46 12.66 -1.42
C PHE A 149 -5.67 13.75 -2.48
#